data_AF-A0A8J7MVH2-F1
#
_entry.id   AF-A0A8J7MVH2-F1
#
_cell.length_a   1.000
_cell.length_b   1.000
_cell.length_c   1.000
_cell.angle_alpha   90.00
_cell.angle_beta   90.00
_cell.angle_gamma   90.00
#
_symmetry.space_group_name_H-M   'P 1'
#
loop_
_entity.id
_entity.type
_entity.pdbx_description
1 polymer ?
#
loop_
_entity_poly.entity_id
_entity_poly.type
_entity_poly.pdbx_seq_one_letter_code
_entity_poly.pdbx_strand_id
1 'polypeptide(L)'
;MAITSYGGDIALNQGNAYAYKNIPSDLAESIDELHDKGEYIDDIQLTEEGRYLILYGNNGMIYKGLPDELEEKMKEYNENNEVVTSITFNDEGDWIIVSTEHICASSTDIQDFIKEKMDEYGGLLAAHLTDDGLVLCYEGGYRFLGNVPENLKQALRESSYDVYRIKFTSQGSYFFADKKGRYQYNM
;
A
#
# COMPACT_ATOMS: atom_id res chain seq x y z
N MET A 1 5.61 5.69 -0.56
CA MET A 1 6.46 5.44 0.62
C MET A 1 6.24 3.99 1.01
N ALA A 2 7.29 3.28 1.39
CA ALA A 2 7.24 1.94 1.98
C ALA A 2 8.09 1.96 3.26
N ILE A 3 7.67 1.25 4.29
CA ILE A 3 8.43 1.12 5.55
C ILE A 3 8.31 -0.33 6.00
N THR A 4 9.35 -0.83 6.64
CA THR A 4 9.38 -2.18 7.22
C THR A 4 10.13 -2.13 8.55
N SER A 5 9.98 -3.16 9.37
CA SER A 5 10.67 -3.26 10.65
C SER A 5 12.16 -3.53 10.45
N TYR A 6 12.52 -4.30 9.42
CA TYR A 6 13.89 -4.75 9.19
C TYR A 6 14.35 -4.65 7.72
N GLY A 7 13.42 -4.69 6.76
CA GLY A 7 13.67 -4.71 5.31
C GLY A 7 14.01 -3.36 4.66
N GLY A 8 14.05 -2.26 5.43
CA GLY A 8 14.35 -0.91 4.98
C GLY A 8 13.14 0.01 4.79
N ASP A 9 13.44 1.28 4.54
CA ASP A 9 12.48 2.38 4.41
C ASP A 9 12.70 3.14 3.10
N ILE A 10 11.61 3.56 2.46
CA ILE A 10 11.62 4.35 1.22
C ILE A 10 10.58 5.47 1.32
N ALA A 11 11.03 6.72 1.24
CA ALA A 11 10.19 7.89 1.10
C ALA A 11 10.22 8.42 -0.34
N LEU A 12 9.06 8.82 -0.85
CA LEU A 12 8.90 9.47 -2.16
C LEU A 12 8.23 10.84 -1.96
N ASN A 13 8.58 11.82 -2.79
CA ASN A 13 7.85 13.08 -2.88
C ASN A 13 7.17 13.26 -4.25
N GLN A 14 6.28 14.24 -4.37
CA GLN A 14 5.52 14.51 -5.60
C GLN A 14 6.39 14.96 -6.80
N GLY A 15 7.66 15.30 -6.59
CA GLY A 15 8.60 15.72 -7.63
C GLY A 15 9.54 14.61 -8.09
N ASN A 16 9.16 13.33 -7.89
CA ASN A 16 10.00 12.15 -8.13
C ASN A 16 11.30 12.12 -7.32
N ALA A 17 11.50 12.96 -6.31
CA ALA A 17 12.63 12.81 -5.40
C ALA A 17 12.34 11.70 -4.39
N TYR A 18 13.38 10.96 -4.02
CA TYR A 18 13.28 9.84 -3.11
C TYR A 18 14.45 9.80 -2.13
N ALA A 19 14.22 9.12 -1.02
CA ALA A 19 15.25 8.75 -0.06
C ALA A 19 14.95 7.33 0.42
N TYR A 20 15.97 6.50 0.52
CA TYR A 20 15.84 5.14 1.03
C TYR A 20 16.95 4.77 1.99
N LYS A 21 16.71 3.74 2.81
CA LYS A 21 17.70 3.16 3.72
C LYS A 21 17.47 1.66 3.84
N ASN A 22 18.55 0.88 3.71
CA ASN A 22 18.56 -0.58 3.92
C ASN A 22 17.60 -1.39 3.04
N ILE A 23 17.24 -0.88 1.87
CA ILE A 23 16.36 -1.58 0.92
C ILE A 23 17.16 -2.55 0.04
N PRO A 24 16.51 -3.55 -0.59
CA PRO A 24 17.15 -4.38 -1.60
C PRO A 24 17.82 -3.54 -2.71
N SER A 25 19.00 -3.95 -3.17
CA SER A 25 19.76 -3.17 -4.16
C SER A 25 19.07 -3.10 -5.52
N ASP A 26 18.40 -4.18 -5.93
CA ASP A 26 17.59 -4.24 -7.16
C ASP A 26 16.36 -3.33 -7.09
N LEU A 27 15.77 -3.17 -5.90
CA LEU A 27 14.72 -2.17 -5.67
C LEU A 27 15.28 -0.74 -5.80
N ALA A 28 16.45 -0.46 -5.24
CA ALA A 28 17.11 0.84 -5.37
C ALA A 28 17.39 1.18 -6.85
N GLU A 29 18.01 0.25 -7.59
CA GLU A 29 18.28 0.39 -9.02
C GLU A 29 16.99 0.65 -9.83
N SER A 30 15.90 -0.05 -9.50
CA SER A 30 14.60 0.15 -10.17
C SER A 30 14.02 1.54 -9.93
N ILE A 31 14.19 2.09 -8.72
CA ILE A 31 13.75 3.45 -8.38
C ILE A 31 14.59 4.49 -9.12
N ASP A 32 15.91 4.32 -9.14
CA ASP A 32 16.84 5.19 -9.86
C ASP A 32 16.49 5.23 -11.36
N GLU A 33 16.23 4.07 -11.97
CA GLU A 33 15.85 3.98 -13.39
C GLU A 33 14.53 4.69 -13.70
N LEU A 34 13.50 4.53 -12.86
CA LEU A 34 12.21 5.20 -13.04
C LEU A 34 12.35 6.71 -12.87
N HIS A 35 13.16 7.15 -11.89
CA HIS A 35 13.48 8.56 -11.69
C HIS A 35 14.15 9.16 -12.94
N ASP A 36 15.18 8.50 -13.47
CA ASP A 36 15.93 8.97 -14.64
C ASP A 36 15.05 9.06 -15.91
N LYS A 37 14.06 8.16 -16.03
CA LYS A 37 13.07 8.17 -17.12
C LYS A 37 11.97 9.23 -16.92
N GLY A 38 11.89 9.87 -15.75
CA GLY A 38 10.83 10.80 -15.39
C GLY A 38 9.48 10.13 -15.14
N GLU A 39 9.47 8.83 -14.87
CA GLU A 39 8.25 8.07 -14.57
C GLU A 39 7.74 8.40 -13.18
N TYR A 40 6.43 8.62 -13.05
CA TYR A 40 5.82 8.92 -11.76
C TYR A 40 5.54 7.64 -10.99
N ILE A 41 6.20 7.48 -9.84
CA ILE A 41 5.97 6.33 -8.95
C ILE A 41 4.73 6.62 -8.11
N ASP A 42 3.67 5.87 -8.36
CA ASP A 42 2.42 5.96 -7.63
C ASP A 42 2.55 5.37 -6.25
N ASP A 43 3.04 4.13 -6.14
CA ASP A 43 3.14 3.44 -4.85
C ASP A 43 4.30 2.44 -4.82
N ILE A 44 4.78 2.15 -3.60
CA ILE A 44 5.79 1.11 -3.36
C ILE A 44 5.32 0.26 -2.19
N GLN A 45 5.34 -1.05 -2.38
CA GLN A 45 5.22 -2.05 -1.33
C GLN A 45 6.56 -2.75 -1.15
N LEU A 46 6.93 -2.96 0.10
CA LEU A 46 8.13 -3.70 0.50
C LEU A 46 7.76 -4.53 1.72
N THR A 47 8.06 -5.82 1.67
CA THR A 47 7.81 -6.76 2.76
C THR A 47 9.07 -7.01 3.58
N GLU A 48 8.94 -7.72 4.72
CA GLU A 48 10.08 -8.00 5.60
C GLU A 48 11.07 -8.98 4.95
N GLU A 49 10.61 -9.88 4.09
CA GLU A 49 11.49 -10.76 3.29
C GLU A 49 12.15 -10.05 2.09
N GLY A 50 11.88 -8.75 1.89
CA GLY A 50 12.44 -7.98 0.78
C GLY A 50 11.76 -8.27 -0.57
N ARG A 51 10.54 -8.82 -0.56
CA ARG A 51 9.66 -8.82 -1.74
C ARG A 51 9.13 -7.41 -1.93
N TYR A 52 8.94 -7.01 -3.18
CA TYR A 52 8.50 -5.64 -3.47
C TYR A 52 7.66 -5.54 -4.72
N LEU A 53 6.91 -4.44 -4.79
CA LEU A 53 6.22 -3.97 -5.98
C LEU A 53 6.33 -2.44 -6.04
N ILE A 54 6.76 -1.92 -7.18
CA ILE A 54 6.66 -0.52 -7.56
C ILE A 54 5.51 -0.40 -8.55
N LEU A 55 4.49 0.39 -8.21
CA LEU A 55 3.41 0.79 -9.10
C LEU A 55 3.72 2.17 -9.67
N TYR A 56 3.65 2.34 -10.99
CA TYR A 56 3.94 3.60 -11.65
C TYR A 56 3.07 3.83 -12.90
N GLY A 57 2.74 5.09 -13.19
CA GLY A 57 1.93 5.49 -14.33
C GLY A 57 0.55 4.83 -14.35
N ASN A 58 0.13 4.32 -15.52
CA ASN A 58 -1.14 3.61 -15.68
C ASN A 58 -0.92 2.10 -15.50
N ASN A 59 -0.72 1.64 -14.27
CA ASN A 59 -0.50 0.23 -13.88
C ASN A 59 0.82 -0.40 -14.38
N GLY A 60 1.85 0.40 -14.62
CA GLY A 60 3.21 -0.11 -14.77
C GLY A 60 3.66 -0.78 -13.47
N MET A 61 4.35 -1.92 -13.58
CA MET A 61 4.86 -2.65 -12.41
C MET A 61 6.30 -3.09 -12.58
N ILE A 62 7.11 -2.85 -11.56
CA ILE A 62 8.39 -3.53 -11.33
C ILE A 62 8.27 -4.26 -10.00
N TYR A 63 8.52 -5.56 -9.97
CA TYR A 63 8.27 -6.36 -8.77
C TYR A 63 9.25 -7.53 -8.61
N LYS A 64 9.31 -8.07 -7.39
CA LYS A 64 10.05 -9.27 -7.03
C LYS A 64 9.26 -10.06 -5.99
N GLY A 65 9.00 -11.34 -6.29
CA GLY A 65 8.32 -12.25 -5.36
C GLY A 65 6.82 -11.98 -5.22
N LEU A 66 6.16 -11.52 -6.28
CA LEU A 66 4.71 -11.29 -6.27
C LEU A 66 3.95 -12.62 -6.29
N PRO A 67 2.84 -12.78 -5.55
CA PRO A 67 1.95 -13.92 -5.71
C PRO A 67 1.40 -14.03 -7.14
N ASP A 68 1.33 -15.25 -7.68
CA ASP A 68 0.89 -15.50 -9.07
C ASP A 68 -0.51 -14.93 -9.35
N GLU A 69 -1.46 -15.13 -8.42
CA GLU A 69 -2.84 -14.63 -8.57
C GLU A 69 -2.90 -13.09 -8.59
N LEU A 70 -2.02 -12.42 -7.84
CA LEU A 70 -1.91 -10.96 -7.87
C LEU A 70 -1.37 -10.48 -9.21
N GLU A 71 -0.37 -11.16 -9.76
CA GLU A 71 0.15 -10.86 -11.11
C GLU A 71 -0.92 -11.03 -12.19
N GLU A 72 -1.69 -12.12 -12.15
CA GLU A 72 -2.79 -12.37 -13.07
C GLU A 72 -3.86 -11.28 -13.00
N LYS A 73 -4.27 -10.87 -11.79
CA LYS A 73 -5.24 -9.79 -11.60
C LYS A 73 -4.75 -8.44 -12.11
N MET A 74 -3.48 -8.12 -11.91
CA MET A 74 -2.90 -6.90 -12.45
C MET A 74 -2.84 -6.89 -13.98
N LYS A 75 -2.65 -8.05 -14.63
CA LYS A 75 -2.76 -8.17 -16.10
C LYS A 75 -4.19 -7.94 -16.58
N GLU A 76 -5.17 -8.54 -15.90
CA GLU A 76 -6.60 -8.33 -16.19
C GLU A 76 -6.99 -6.85 -16.12
N TYR A 77 -6.59 -6.14 -15.06
CA TYR A 77 -6.87 -4.70 -14.92
C TYR A 77 -6.16 -3.85 -15.98
N ASN A 78 -4.94 -4.22 -16.38
CA ASN A 78 -4.25 -3.60 -17.51
C ASN A 78 -5.01 -3.79 -18.83
N GLU A 79 -5.48 -5.00 -19.12
CA GLU A 79 -6.24 -5.31 -20.34
C GLU A 79 -7.57 -4.54 -20.40
N ASN A 80 -8.19 -4.32 -19.23
CA ASN A 80 -9.44 -3.57 -19.10
C ASN A 80 -9.25 -2.05 -19.01
N ASN A 81 -8.02 -1.54 -19.01
CA ASN A 81 -7.68 -0.12 -18.76
C ASN A 81 -8.23 0.41 -17.41
N GLU A 82 -8.34 -0.47 -16.42
CA GLU A 82 -8.83 -0.16 -15.09
C GLU A 82 -7.65 0.24 -14.20
N VAL A 83 -7.62 1.48 -13.69
CA VAL A 83 -6.44 2.00 -12.99
C VAL A 83 -6.43 1.56 -11.53
N VAL A 84 -5.33 0.95 -11.10
CA VAL A 84 -5.06 0.57 -9.72
C VAL A 84 -4.57 1.79 -8.95
N THR A 85 -5.17 2.02 -7.79
CA THR A 85 -4.90 3.21 -6.96
C THR A 85 -4.21 2.87 -5.64
N SER A 86 -4.39 1.63 -5.16
CA SER A 86 -3.69 1.08 -4.00
C SER A 86 -3.53 -0.41 -4.19
N ILE A 87 -2.37 -0.92 -3.81
CA ILE A 87 -2.05 -2.35 -3.82
C ILE A 87 -1.30 -2.67 -2.53
N THR A 88 -1.54 -3.80 -1.90
CA THR A 88 -0.74 -4.25 -0.75
C THR A 88 -0.66 -5.76 -0.76
N PHE A 89 0.47 -6.31 -0.34
CA PHE A 89 0.67 -7.74 -0.17
C PHE A 89 1.64 -8.01 0.98
N ASN A 90 1.68 -9.24 1.47
CA ASN A 90 2.56 -9.66 2.57
C ASN A 90 3.33 -10.94 2.21
N ASP A 91 4.18 -11.42 3.12
CA ASP A 91 5.04 -12.58 2.86
C ASP A 91 4.29 -13.91 2.94
N GLU A 92 3.14 -13.92 3.62
CA GLU A 92 2.17 -15.02 3.71
C GLU A 92 1.34 -15.24 2.42
N GLY A 93 1.45 -14.34 1.45
CA GLY A 93 0.78 -14.45 0.15
C GLY A 93 -0.61 -13.79 0.10
N ASP A 94 -1.02 -13.10 1.15
CA ASP A 94 -2.23 -12.28 1.13
C ASP A 94 -2.01 -10.98 0.38
N TRP A 95 -3.06 -10.52 -0.30
CA TRP A 95 -3.01 -9.28 -1.07
C TRP A 95 -4.38 -8.62 -1.18
N ILE A 96 -4.36 -7.30 -1.39
CA ILE A 96 -5.54 -6.47 -1.67
C ILE A 96 -5.19 -5.50 -2.81
N ILE A 97 -6.08 -5.40 -3.79
CA ILE A 97 -6.05 -4.40 -4.86
C ILE A 97 -7.27 -3.50 -4.73
N VAL A 98 -7.05 -2.19 -4.78
CA VAL A 98 -8.09 -1.16 -4.92
C VAL A 98 -7.86 -0.43 -6.22
N SER A 99 -8.81 -0.50 -7.12
CA SER A 99 -8.79 0.19 -8.41
C SER A 99 -9.87 1.26 -8.48
N THR A 100 -9.98 1.91 -9.64
CA THR A 100 -11.02 2.90 -9.90
C THR A 100 -12.45 2.32 -9.92
N GLU A 101 -12.59 1.01 -10.16
CA GLU A 101 -13.91 0.37 -10.30
C GLU A 101 -14.14 -0.78 -9.31
N HIS A 102 -13.07 -1.46 -8.87
CA HIS A 102 -13.18 -2.70 -8.09
C HIS A 102 -12.28 -2.72 -6.85
N ILE A 103 -12.62 -3.63 -5.94
CA ILE A 103 -11.77 -4.06 -4.83
C ILE A 103 -11.68 -5.57 -4.87
N CYS A 104 -10.46 -6.10 -4.90
CA CYS A 104 -10.19 -7.53 -4.95
C CYS A 104 -9.17 -7.92 -3.88
N ALA A 105 -9.28 -9.13 -3.33
CA ALA A 105 -8.36 -9.65 -2.33
C ALA A 105 -8.06 -11.14 -2.55
N SER A 106 -6.95 -11.62 -1.97
CA SER A 106 -6.48 -13.01 -2.03
C SER A 106 -7.48 -14.04 -1.50
N SER A 107 -8.33 -13.67 -0.55
CA SER A 107 -9.26 -14.59 0.09
C SER A 107 -10.66 -14.01 0.24
N THR A 108 -11.66 -14.90 0.28
CA THR A 108 -13.05 -14.53 0.56
C THR A 108 -13.19 -13.88 1.92
N ASP A 109 -12.40 -14.30 2.91
CA ASP A 109 -12.47 -13.77 4.27
C ASP A 109 -12.02 -12.30 4.32
N ILE A 110 -10.91 -11.95 3.65
CA ILE A 110 -10.47 -10.57 3.52
C ILE A 110 -11.48 -9.76 2.70
N GLN A 111 -11.98 -10.33 1.60
CA GLN A 111 -12.96 -9.67 0.75
C GLN A 111 -14.26 -9.33 1.50
N ASP A 112 -14.78 -10.25 2.29
CA ASP A 112 -16.00 -10.06 3.08
C ASP A 112 -15.75 -9.09 4.23
N PHE A 113 -14.59 -9.16 4.88
CA PHE A 113 -14.16 -8.17 5.88
C PHE A 113 -14.10 -6.76 5.30
N ILE A 114 -13.67 -6.58 4.05
CA ILE A 114 -13.73 -5.27 3.38
C ILE A 114 -15.19 -4.83 3.19
N LYS A 115 -16.03 -5.69 2.60
CA LYS A 115 -17.39 -5.37 2.18
C LYS A 115 -18.35 -5.04 3.32
N GLU A 116 -18.20 -5.69 4.48
CA GLU A 116 -19.10 -5.53 5.64
C GLU A 116 -19.27 -4.07 6.09
N LYS A 117 -18.29 -3.20 5.85
CA LYS A 117 -18.35 -1.77 6.23
C LYS A 117 -18.49 -0.79 5.07
N MET A 118 -18.57 -1.25 3.82
CA MET A 118 -18.67 -0.33 2.68
C MET A 118 -19.99 0.47 2.68
N ASP A 119 -21.10 -0.14 3.11
CA ASP A 119 -22.39 0.57 3.21
C ASP A 119 -22.40 1.64 4.32
N GLU A 120 -21.60 1.46 5.36
CA GLU A 120 -21.52 2.38 6.52
C GLU A 120 -20.45 3.47 6.31
N TYR A 121 -19.27 3.09 5.83
CA TYR A 121 -18.10 3.97 5.72
C TYR A 121 -17.80 4.44 4.30
N GLY A 122 -18.57 4.02 3.29
CA GLY A 122 -18.32 4.37 1.89
C GLY A 122 -17.19 3.54 1.26
N GLY A 123 -16.64 4.07 0.16
CA GLY A 123 -15.62 3.37 -0.62
C GLY A 123 -14.33 3.11 0.16
N LEU A 124 -13.66 1.99 -0.11
CA LEU A 124 -12.30 1.75 0.39
C LEU A 124 -11.32 2.61 -0.41
N LEU A 125 -10.52 3.40 0.31
CA LEU A 125 -9.58 4.36 -0.29
C LEU A 125 -8.15 3.85 -0.28
N ALA A 126 -7.77 3.11 0.77
CA ALA A 126 -6.45 2.53 0.90
C ALA A 126 -6.49 1.31 1.83
N ALA A 127 -5.55 0.40 1.61
CA ALA A 127 -5.30 -0.72 2.50
C ALA A 127 -3.79 -0.90 2.70
N HIS A 128 -3.40 -1.42 3.86
CA HIS A 128 -2.05 -1.93 4.04
C HIS A 128 -2.06 -3.19 4.90
N LEU A 129 -1.28 -4.16 4.45
CA LEU A 129 -1.05 -5.46 5.08
C LEU A 129 0.38 -5.53 5.61
N THR A 130 0.52 -6.10 6.79
CA THR A 130 1.72 -6.80 7.25
C THR A 130 1.39 -8.28 7.39
N ASP A 131 2.36 -9.12 7.75
CA ASP A 131 2.06 -10.53 8.06
C ASP A 131 1.13 -10.67 9.27
N ASP A 132 1.20 -9.72 10.21
CA ASP A 132 0.42 -9.79 11.45
C ASP A 132 -0.85 -8.93 11.46
N GLY A 133 -1.03 -8.00 10.52
CA GLY A 133 -2.03 -6.94 10.66
C GLY A 133 -2.54 -6.36 9.35
N LEU A 134 -3.76 -5.84 9.40
CA LEU A 134 -4.44 -5.18 8.28
C LEU A 134 -5.08 -3.89 8.76
N VAL A 135 -4.82 -2.80 8.02
CA VAL A 135 -5.57 -1.55 8.13
C VAL A 135 -6.33 -1.29 6.83
N LEU A 136 -7.63 -1.01 6.97
CA LEU A 136 -8.51 -0.57 5.89
C LEU A 136 -8.95 0.87 6.15
N CYS A 137 -8.71 1.76 5.18
CA CYS A 137 -9.10 3.17 5.22
C CYS A 137 -10.25 3.41 4.25
N TYR A 138 -11.42 3.74 4.77
CA TYR A 138 -12.62 4.07 4.01
C TYR A 138 -12.84 5.59 4.02
N GLU A 139 -13.76 6.08 3.18
CA GLU A 139 -14.16 7.51 3.17
C GLU A 139 -14.64 8.02 4.53
N GLY A 140 -15.35 7.19 5.29
CA GLY A 140 -15.99 7.56 6.55
C GLY A 140 -15.44 6.86 7.79
N GLY A 141 -14.36 6.08 7.69
CA GLY A 141 -13.87 5.32 8.83
C GLY A 141 -12.72 4.37 8.56
N TYR A 142 -12.37 3.61 9.60
CA TYR A 142 -11.23 2.69 9.59
C TYR A 142 -11.64 1.32 10.12
N ARG A 143 -11.05 0.27 9.58
CA ARG A 143 -11.07 -1.06 10.20
C ARG A 143 -9.68 -1.60 10.41
N PHE A 144 -9.56 -2.47 11.41
CA PHE A 144 -8.33 -3.09 11.84
C PHE A 144 -8.56 -4.58 12.02
N LEU A 145 -7.63 -5.41 11.55
CA LEU A 145 -7.58 -6.84 11.82
C LEU A 145 -6.16 -7.22 12.23
N GLY A 146 -6.03 -8.16 13.17
CA GLY A 146 -4.71 -8.59 13.66
C GLY A 146 -3.97 -7.55 14.51
N ASN A 147 -2.64 -7.64 14.50
CA ASN A 147 -1.71 -6.84 15.26
C ASN A 147 -1.46 -5.47 14.62
N VAL A 148 -2.48 -4.61 14.66
CA VAL A 148 -2.32 -3.20 14.33
C VAL A 148 -1.92 -2.40 15.58
N PRO A 149 -0.83 -1.61 15.54
CA PRO A 149 -0.37 -0.82 16.68
C PRO A 149 -1.40 0.19 17.22
N GLU A 150 -1.52 0.31 18.55
CA GLU A 150 -2.50 1.22 19.18
C GLU A 150 -2.21 2.71 18.90
N ASN A 151 -0.94 3.10 18.82
CA ASN A 151 -0.56 4.46 18.46
C ASN A 151 -1.01 4.84 17.03
N LEU A 152 -0.98 3.90 16.09
CA LEU A 152 -1.53 4.09 14.74
C LEU A 152 -3.06 4.19 14.78
N LYS A 153 -3.75 3.29 15.50
CA LYS A 153 -5.22 3.34 15.63
C LYS A 153 -5.68 4.68 16.21
N GLN A 154 -4.98 5.18 17.23
CA GLN A 154 -5.25 6.49 17.82
C GLN A 154 -5.05 7.61 16.79
N ALA A 155 -3.90 7.63 16.11
CA ALA A 155 -3.59 8.64 15.11
C ALA A 155 -4.62 8.68 13.96
N LEU A 156 -5.07 7.53 13.48
CA LEU A 156 -6.13 7.46 12.46
C LEU A 156 -7.46 8.00 12.98
N ARG A 157 -7.87 7.65 14.20
CA ARG A 157 -9.12 8.16 14.80
C ARG A 157 -9.10 9.68 15.04
N GLU A 158 -7.93 10.24 15.31
CA GLU A 158 -7.74 11.68 15.51
C GLU A 158 -7.60 12.46 14.19
N SER A 159 -7.36 11.76 13.08
CA SER A 159 -7.27 12.38 11.76
C SER A 159 -8.62 12.96 11.33
N SER A 160 -8.56 14.09 10.63
CA SER A 160 -9.74 14.84 10.14
C SER A 160 -9.83 14.83 8.61
N TYR A 161 -9.21 13.84 7.98
CA TYR A 161 -9.10 13.74 6.53
C TYR A 161 -9.06 12.30 6.05
N ASP A 162 -9.50 12.11 4.82
CA ASP A 162 -9.53 10.81 4.16
C ASP A 162 -8.11 10.33 3.90
N VAL A 163 -7.77 9.18 4.48
CA VAL A 163 -6.47 8.55 4.30
C VAL A 163 -6.46 7.78 2.99
N TYR A 164 -5.64 8.25 2.06
CA TYR A 164 -5.46 7.68 0.72
C TYR A 164 -4.15 6.91 0.55
N ARG A 165 -3.24 7.02 1.51
CA ARG A 165 -2.01 6.23 1.54
C ARG A 165 -1.69 5.91 2.98
N ILE A 166 -1.35 4.65 3.23
CA ILE A 166 -0.98 4.18 4.56
C ILE A 166 0.12 3.11 4.46
N LYS A 167 1.05 3.16 5.42
CA LYS A 167 2.07 2.16 5.70
C LYS A 167 2.26 2.03 7.19
N PHE A 168 2.49 0.82 7.68
CA PHE A 168 2.77 0.60 9.10
C PHE A 168 3.58 -0.67 9.30
N THR A 169 4.24 -0.74 10.46
CA THR A 169 4.94 -1.94 10.92
C THR A 169 4.30 -2.45 12.20
N SER A 170 4.42 -3.75 12.48
CA SER A 170 3.96 -4.34 13.75
C SER A 170 4.64 -3.71 14.98
N GLN A 171 5.78 -3.02 14.80
CA GLN A 171 6.53 -2.33 15.86
C GLN A 171 5.98 -0.93 16.20
N GLY A 172 4.98 -0.44 15.48
CA GLY A 172 4.36 0.86 15.78
C GLY A 172 4.91 2.04 14.96
N SER A 173 5.80 1.80 14.00
CA SER A 173 6.14 2.80 13.00
C SER A 173 5.00 2.89 11.98
N TYR A 174 4.66 4.10 11.54
CA TYR A 174 3.61 4.33 10.57
C TYR A 174 3.81 5.60 9.77
N PHE A 175 3.17 5.63 8.60
CA PHE A 175 2.94 6.81 7.79
C PHE A 175 1.54 6.73 7.20
N PHE A 176 0.81 7.84 7.21
CA PHE A 176 -0.39 7.96 6.39
C PHE A 176 -0.59 9.38 5.86
N ALA A 177 -1.25 9.50 4.71
CA ALA A 177 -1.46 10.77 4.03
C ALA A 177 -2.77 10.82 3.24
N ASP A 178 -3.23 12.03 2.96
CA ASP A 178 -4.30 12.30 1.99
C ASP A 178 -3.75 12.67 0.59
N LYS A 179 -4.65 12.82 -0.38
CA LYS A 179 -4.32 13.26 -1.75
C LYS A 179 -3.76 14.68 -1.83
N LYS A 180 -3.95 15.52 -0.81
CA LYS A 180 -3.52 16.93 -0.77
C LYS A 180 -2.14 17.10 -0.14
N GLY A 181 -1.51 16.01 0.32
CA GLY A 181 -0.21 16.03 0.97
C GLY A 181 -0.25 16.37 2.46
N ARG A 182 -1.42 16.31 3.12
CA ARG A 182 -1.49 16.24 4.58
C ARG A 182 -1.05 14.85 5.01
N TYR A 183 -0.15 14.75 5.97
CA TYR A 183 0.38 13.47 6.42
C TYR A 183 0.68 13.47 7.91
N GLN A 184 0.76 12.27 8.47
CA GLN A 184 1.23 12.00 9.82
C GLN A 184 2.13 10.76 9.80
N TYR A 185 3.13 10.73 10.66
CA TYR A 185 4.05 9.61 10.76
C TYR A 185 4.59 9.46 12.19
N ASN A 186 5.09 8.25 12.47
CA ASN A 186 5.85 7.90 13.66
C ASN A 186 6.92 6.89 13.21
N MET A 187 8.21 7.15 13.47
CA MET A 187 9.32 6.30 13.03
C MET A 187 10.23 5.97 14.19
#